data_AF-A0A7S3D022-F1
#
_entry.id   AF-A0A7S3D022-F1
#
_cell.length_a   1.000
_cell.length_b   1.000
_cell.length_c   1.000
_cell.angle_alpha   90.00
_cell.angle_beta   90.00
_cell.angle_gamma   90.00
#
_symmetry.space_group_name_H-M   'P 1'
#
loop_
_entity.id
_entity.type
_entity.pdbx_description
1 polymer ?
#
loop_
_entity_poly.entity_id
_entity_poly.type
_entity_poly.pdbx_seq_one_letter_code
_entity_poly.pdbx_strand_id
1 'polypeptide(L)'
;KEGENGWKEGSGVEAREREREREREYSKWSNHEGARPSMSSVGSRLSRSDGDGATTMSQNEVESNRHYLTYLCTHVIFTLNNFGEMQLDPSAFDIEAALILVCAKWAESKRDADAMGECLDCMKGVGYATILPTYVQKYEHLLLQLQFRDGSWASNDADDLVGKYHATVVCVSGMNIGYKRRRQERGEKEE
;
A
#
# COMPACT_ATOMS: atom_id res chain seq x y z
N LYS A 1 26.22 -33.36 -41.92
CA LYS A 1 25.15 -33.66 -40.93
C LYS A 1 25.26 -32.60 -39.86
N GLU A 2 24.58 -31.48 -40.10
CA GLU A 2 24.47 -30.34 -39.19
C GLU A 2 23.14 -30.46 -38.44
N GLY A 3 23.13 -30.00 -37.20
CA GLY A 3 21.96 -29.93 -36.33
C GLY A 3 22.28 -28.96 -35.20
N GLU A 4 22.00 -27.69 -35.45
CA GLU A 4 22.34 -26.53 -34.63
C GLU A 4 21.52 -26.48 -33.33
N ASN A 5 22.19 -26.11 -32.24
CA ASN A 5 21.62 -25.85 -30.93
C ASN A 5 21.01 -24.43 -30.90
N GLY A 6 19.68 -24.35 -30.94
CA GLY A 6 18.94 -23.09 -30.78
C GLY A 6 18.48 -22.86 -29.34
N TRP A 7 19.37 -22.41 -28.45
CA TRP A 7 18.96 -21.75 -27.21
C TRP A 7 18.66 -20.29 -27.52
N LYS A 8 17.37 -19.93 -27.58
CA LYS A 8 16.94 -18.54 -27.75
C LYS A 8 17.21 -17.73 -26.47
N GLU A 9 18.31 -16.99 -26.46
CA GLU A 9 18.52 -15.82 -25.58
C GLU A 9 17.48 -14.74 -25.93
N GLY A 10 16.28 -14.83 -25.35
CA GLY A 10 15.21 -13.84 -25.57
C GLY A 10 14.57 -13.28 -24.30
N SER A 11 14.86 -13.84 -23.11
CA SER A 11 14.04 -13.55 -21.92
C SER A 11 14.48 -12.35 -21.09
N GLY A 12 15.76 -11.94 -21.15
CA GLY A 12 16.31 -10.89 -20.27
C GLY A 12 16.03 -9.47 -20.75
N VAL A 13 16.04 -9.24 -22.06
CA VAL A 13 15.85 -7.91 -22.66
C VAL A 13 14.38 -7.51 -22.63
N GLU A 14 13.48 -8.42 -23.00
CA GLU A 14 12.04 -8.20 -22.93
C GLU A 14 11.51 -8.03 -21.50
N ALA A 15 12.15 -8.68 -20.51
CA ALA A 15 11.82 -8.48 -19.11
C ALA A 15 12.23 -7.07 -18.65
N ARG A 16 13.44 -6.62 -19.00
CA ARG A 16 13.95 -5.28 -18.69
C ARG A 16 13.20 -4.17 -19.45
N GLU A 17 12.74 -4.43 -20.67
CA GLU A 17 11.89 -3.48 -21.39
C GLU A 17 10.50 -3.36 -20.77
N ARG A 18 9.88 -4.48 -20.36
CA ARG A 18 8.61 -4.45 -19.61
C ARG A 18 8.75 -3.81 -18.23
N GLU A 19 9.92 -3.90 -17.61
CA GLU A 19 10.22 -3.22 -16.35
C GLU A 19 10.39 -1.71 -16.57
N ARG A 20 11.15 -1.29 -17.59
CA ARG A 20 11.29 0.13 -17.97
C ARG A 20 9.97 0.76 -18.43
N GLU A 21 9.11 0.00 -19.09
CA GLU A 21 7.80 0.47 -19.51
C GLU A 21 6.86 0.67 -18.30
N ARG A 22 6.92 -0.24 -17.32
CA ARG A 22 6.22 -0.09 -16.03
C ARG A 22 6.77 1.05 -15.19
N GLU A 23 8.08 1.28 -15.18
CA GLU A 23 8.70 2.47 -14.55
C GLU A 23 8.25 3.76 -15.23
N ARG A 24 8.08 3.78 -16.56
CA ARG A 24 7.53 4.92 -17.29
C ARG A 24 6.05 5.15 -16.98
N GLU A 25 5.25 4.10 -16.89
CA GLU A 25 3.85 4.20 -16.45
C GLU A 25 3.75 4.69 -15.00
N TYR A 26 4.64 4.21 -14.12
CA TYR A 26 4.72 4.68 -12.74
C TYR A 26 5.17 6.15 -12.65
N SER A 27 6.17 6.58 -13.42
CA SER A 27 6.54 7.98 -13.53
C SER A 27 5.42 8.83 -14.12
N LYS A 28 4.64 8.31 -15.07
CA LYS A 28 3.44 8.98 -15.60
C LYS A 28 2.33 9.08 -14.55
N TRP A 29 2.10 8.05 -13.75
CA TRP A 29 1.11 8.09 -12.66
C TRP A 29 1.55 9.00 -11.50
N SER A 30 2.83 8.95 -11.14
CA SER A 30 3.48 9.82 -10.14
C SER A 30 3.50 11.29 -10.57
N ASN A 31 3.69 11.57 -11.87
CA ASN A 31 3.78 12.93 -12.42
C ASN A 31 2.46 13.43 -13.04
N HIS A 32 1.41 12.61 -13.11
CA HIS A 32 0.10 13.09 -13.51
C HIS A 32 -0.41 14.05 -12.43
N GLU A 33 -0.36 15.35 -12.74
CA GLU A 33 -0.97 16.40 -11.94
C GLU A 33 -2.51 16.22 -11.79
N GLY A 34 -3.11 15.25 -12.50
CA GLY A 34 -4.51 14.82 -12.33
C GLY A 34 -4.72 13.66 -11.34
N ALA A 35 -3.66 12.96 -10.89
CA ALA A 35 -3.71 11.98 -9.80
C ALA A 35 -3.29 12.59 -8.45
N ARG A 36 -2.91 13.87 -8.44
CA ARG A 36 -3.07 14.72 -7.26
C ARG A 36 -4.57 14.99 -7.16
N PRO A 37 -5.30 14.52 -6.13
CA PRO A 37 -6.45 15.30 -5.72
C PRO A 37 -5.87 16.69 -5.46
N SER A 38 -6.32 17.69 -6.22
CA SER A 38 -5.99 19.06 -5.89
C SER A 38 -6.36 19.23 -4.42
N MET A 39 -5.37 19.40 -3.54
CA MET A 39 -5.64 19.63 -2.13
C MET A 39 -6.39 20.96 -1.92
N SER A 40 -6.55 21.78 -2.98
CA SER A 40 -7.49 22.90 -2.95
C SER A 40 -8.96 22.44 -3.01
N SER A 41 -9.33 21.35 -3.69
CA SER A 41 -10.75 21.00 -3.90
C SER A 41 -11.39 20.21 -2.76
N VAL A 42 -10.60 19.40 -2.01
CA VAL A 42 -11.08 18.71 -0.79
C VAL A 42 -11.07 19.66 0.41
N GLY A 43 -10.11 20.59 0.48
CA GLY A 43 -10.13 21.69 1.44
C GLY A 43 -11.28 22.69 1.22
N SER A 44 -11.64 22.96 -0.05
CA SER A 44 -12.67 23.96 -0.38
C SER A 44 -14.12 23.51 -0.12
N ARG A 45 -14.38 22.21 0.08
CA ARG A 45 -15.74 21.73 0.42
C ARG A 45 -16.01 21.67 1.92
N LEU A 46 -14.99 21.85 2.75
CA LEU A 46 -15.13 22.05 4.20
C LEU A 46 -15.09 23.54 4.58
N SER A 47 -14.82 24.44 3.64
CA SER A 47 -14.84 25.90 3.82
C SER A 47 -16.06 26.53 3.14
N ARG A 48 -17.25 26.27 3.67
CA ARG A 48 -18.37 27.20 3.54
C ARG A 48 -18.93 27.50 4.92
N SER A 49 -18.10 28.17 5.70
CA SER A 49 -18.58 29.06 6.75
C SER A 49 -18.09 30.46 6.39
N ASP A 50 -19.02 31.33 6.04
CA ASP A 50 -18.77 32.77 6.05
C ASP A 50 -18.42 33.16 7.50
N GLY A 51 -17.19 33.59 7.73
CA GLY A 51 -16.76 34.08 9.04
C GLY A 51 -15.25 33.93 9.27
N ASP A 52 -14.60 35.07 9.49
CA ASP A 52 -13.22 35.26 9.97
C ASP A 52 -12.62 34.10 10.79
N GLY A 53 -11.47 33.58 10.37
CA GLY A 53 -10.61 32.72 11.20
C GLY A 53 -10.07 31.48 10.50
N ALA A 54 -9.21 31.63 9.49
CA ALA A 54 -8.43 30.50 8.99
C ALA A 54 -7.33 30.15 10.01
N THR A 55 -7.66 29.28 10.98
CA THR A 55 -6.67 28.72 11.90
C THR A 55 -5.71 27.83 11.11
N THR A 56 -4.49 28.29 10.92
CA THR A 56 -3.42 27.48 10.34
C THR A 56 -3.13 26.31 11.30
N MET A 57 -3.43 25.09 10.89
CA MET A 57 -3.12 23.91 11.71
C MET A 57 -1.61 23.82 11.93
N SER A 58 -1.21 23.52 13.16
CA SER A 58 0.18 23.25 13.49
C SER A 58 0.68 21.99 12.78
N GLN A 59 1.99 21.89 12.57
CA GLN A 59 2.58 20.68 11.98
C GLN A 59 2.28 19.41 12.79
N ASN A 60 2.16 19.52 14.12
CA ASN A 60 1.81 18.41 14.99
C ASN A 60 0.37 17.93 14.78
N GLU A 61 -0.58 18.84 14.55
CA GLU A 61 -1.96 18.47 14.25
C GLU A 61 -2.10 17.84 12.87
N VAL A 62 -1.36 18.36 11.87
CA VAL A 62 -1.30 17.74 10.54
C VAL A 62 -0.73 16.33 10.61
N GLU A 63 0.31 16.11 11.41
CA GLU A 63 0.92 14.80 11.59
C GLU A 63 -0.03 13.81 12.28
N SER A 64 -0.63 14.24 13.40
CA SER A 64 -1.61 13.46 14.14
C SER A 64 -2.79 13.03 13.26
N ASN A 65 -3.27 13.94 12.42
CA ASN A 65 -4.33 13.65 11.46
C ASN A 65 -3.94 12.61 10.41
N ARG A 66 -2.66 12.52 10.01
CA ARG A 66 -2.20 11.51 9.04
C ARG A 66 -2.09 10.12 9.66
N HIS A 67 -1.69 10.04 10.92
CA HIS A 67 -1.72 8.78 11.66
C HIS A 67 -3.17 8.28 11.81
N TYR A 68 -4.10 9.13 12.23
CA TYR A 68 -5.52 8.76 12.32
C TYR A 68 -6.15 8.42 10.98
N LEU A 69 -5.77 9.10 9.90
CA LEU A 69 -6.21 8.76 8.56
C LEU A 69 -5.71 7.38 8.14
N THR A 70 -4.43 7.08 8.40
CA THR A 70 -3.86 5.75 8.10
C THR A 70 -4.64 4.68 8.85
N TYR A 71 -4.80 4.84 10.16
CA TYR A 71 -5.59 3.94 11.00
C TYR A 71 -7.00 3.72 10.46
N LEU A 72 -7.72 4.81 10.14
CA LEU A 72 -9.09 4.72 9.61
C LEU A 72 -9.13 3.94 8.29
N CYS A 73 -8.26 4.29 7.35
CA CYS A 73 -8.25 3.67 6.03
C CYS A 73 -7.86 2.19 6.09
N THR A 74 -6.86 1.82 6.90
CA THR A 74 -6.43 0.42 7.06
C THR A 74 -7.53 -0.41 7.72
N HIS A 75 -8.18 0.13 8.76
CA HIS A 75 -9.23 -0.60 9.49
C HIS A 75 -10.52 -0.80 8.69
N VAL A 76 -10.86 0.11 7.78
CA VAL A 76 -11.96 -0.12 6.83
C VAL A 76 -11.65 -1.34 5.96
N ILE A 77 -10.45 -1.42 5.39
CA ILE A 77 -10.04 -2.56 4.55
C ILE A 77 -9.95 -3.85 5.37
N PHE A 78 -9.37 -3.81 6.57
CA PHE A 78 -9.31 -4.96 7.47
C PHE A 78 -10.70 -5.49 7.81
N THR A 79 -11.65 -4.60 8.10
CA THR A 79 -13.03 -5.02 8.40
C THR A 79 -13.67 -5.71 7.18
N LEU A 80 -13.46 -5.16 5.98
CA LEU A 80 -14.06 -5.67 4.75
C LEU A 80 -13.40 -6.97 4.25
N ASN A 81 -12.10 -7.12 4.48
CA ASN A 81 -11.31 -8.27 4.05
C ASN A 81 -11.26 -9.40 5.11
N ASN A 82 -12.02 -9.26 6.19
CA ASN A 82 -12.02 -10.13 7.37
C ASN A 82 -10.61 -10.34 7.95
N PHE A 83 -9.93 -9.23 8.25
CA PHE A 83 -8.60 -9.17 8.85
C PHE A 83 -7.56 -10.04 8.14
N GLY A 84 -7.54 -9.95 6.80
CA GLY A 84 -6.54 -10.61 5.96
C GLY A 84 -6.98 -11.96 5.38
N GLU A 85 -8.19 -12.46 5.68
CA GLU A 85 -8.62 -13.75 5.16
C GLU A 85 -9.03 -13.73 3.69
N MET A 86 -9.52 -12.59 3.19
CA MET A 86 -10.06 -12.46 1.83
C MET A 86 -9.35 -11.40 1.02
N GLN A 87 -9.19 -11.63 -0.28
CA GLN A 87 -8.86 -10.56 -1.22
C GLN A 87 -10.14 -9.81 -1.64
N LEU A 88 -10.07 -8.48 -1.64
CA LEU A 88 -11.11 -7.57 -2.11
C LEU A 88 -10.92 -7.26 -3.60
N ASP A 89 -12.03 -6.97 -4.29
CA ASP A 89 -11.99 -6.44 -5.66
C ASP A 89 -11.61 -4.95 -5.59
N PRO A 90 -10.47 -4.53 -6.17
CA PRO A 90 -10.05 -3.14 -6.10
C PRO A 90 -11.06 -2.17 -6.73
N SER A 91 -11.85 -2.61 -7.72
CA SER A 91 -12.86 -1.76 -8.37
C SER A 91 -14.05 -1.41 -7.47
N ALA A 92 -14.23 -2.12 -6.35
CA ALA A 92 -15.24 -1.81 -5.35
C ALA A 92 -14.76 -0.78 -4.31
N PHE A 93 -13.46 -0.44 -4.30
CA PHE A 93 -12.80 0.35 -3.25
C PHE A 93 -11.81 1.38 -3.82
N ASP A 94 -12.18 2.04 -4.92
CA ASP A 94 -11.28 2.94 -5.65
C ASP A 94 -10.71 4.07 -4.77
N ILE A 95 -11.52 4.63 -3.85
CA ILE A 95 -11.11 5.73 -2.98
C ILE A 95 -10.20 5.23 -1.86
N GLU A 96 -10.60 4.18 -1.16
CA GLU A 96 -9.85 3.59 -0.04
C GLU A 96 -8.52 3.03 -0.54
N ALA A 97 -8.52 2.33 -1.68
CA ALA A 97 -7.30 1.77 -2.26
C ALA A 97 -6.33 2.89 -2.70
N ALA A 98 -6.83 4.00 -3.24
CA ALA A 98 -6.01 5.17 -3.54
C ALA A 98 -5.46 5.85 -2.26
N LEU A 99 -6.28 5.95 -1.20
CA LEU A 99 -5.86 6.52 0.08
C LEU A 99 -4.75 5.70 0.75
N ILE A 100 -4.77 4.37 0.62
CA ILE A 100 -3.69 3.50 1.12
C ILE A 100 -2.35 3.87 0.49
N LEU A 101 -2.31 4.20 -0.80
CA LEU A 101 -1.08 4.63 -1.46
C LEU A 101 -0.55 5.96 -0.91
N VAL A 102 -1.46 6.87 -0.54
CA VAL A 102 -1.12 8.15 0.10
C VAL A 102 -0.57 7.92 1.51
N CYS A 103 -1.22 7.05 2.29
CA CYS A 103 -0.79 6.70 3.64
C CYS A 103 0.57 5.99 3.63
N ALA A 104 0.78 5.06 2.70
CA ALA A 104 2.05 4.35 2.52
C ALA A 104 3.22 5.33 2.25
N LYS A 105 3.02 6.34 1.39
CA LYS A 105 4.04 7.36 1.13
C LYS A 105 4.35 8.22 2.36
N TRP A 106 3.33 8.54 3.16
CA TRP A 106 3.54 9.25 4.41
C TRP A 106 4.33 8.37 5.41
N ALA A 107 3.94 7.12 5.61
CA ALA A 107 4.65 6.17 6.47
C ALA A 107 6.11 5.98 6.04
N GLU A 108 6.37 5.88 4.72
CA GLU A 108 7.72 5.88 4.14
C GLU A 108 8.52 7.12 4.55
N SER A 109 7.94 8.32 4.42
CA SER A 109 8.62 9.58 4.76
C SER A 109 8.98 9.68 6.25
N LYS A 110 8.25 8.97 7.11
CA LYS A 110 8.45 8.93 8.55
C LYS A 110 9.30 7.76 9.02
N ARG A 111 9.61 6.82 8.12
CA ARG A 111 10.18 5.51 8.45
C ARG A 111 9.37 4.79 9.53
N ASP A 112 8.05 4.99 9.50
CA ASP A 112 7.10 4.37 10.42
C ASP A 112 6.78 2.95 9.92
N ALA A 113 7.42 1.95 10.52
CA ALA A 113 7.24 0.56 10.12
C ALA A 113 5.84 0.04 10.43
N ASP A 114 5.20 0.51 11.51
CA ASP A 114 3.88 0.07 11.94
C ASP A 114 2.82 0.44 10.89
N ALA A 115 2.74 1.74 10.58
CA ALA A 115 1.85 2.26 9.54
C ALA A 115 2.17 1.67 8.15
N MET A 116 3.47 1.45 7.86
CA MET A 116 3.90 0.85 6.60
C MET A 116 3.46 -0.61 6.45
N GLY A 117 3.54 -1.39 7.54
CA GLY A 117 3.07 -2.78 7.60
C GLY A 117 1.58 -2.88 7.32
N GLU A 118 0.77 -2.05 7.98
CA GLU A 118 -0.68 -2.02 7.73
C GLU A 118 -1.03 -1.63 6.30
N CYS A 119 -0.35 -0.61 5.75
CA CYS A 119 -0.57 -0.18 4.38
C CYS A 119 -0.20 -1.30 3.39
N LEU A 120 0.90 -2.01 3.63
CA LEU A 120 1.34 -3.12 2.78
C LEU A 120 0.33 -4.28 2.79
N ASP A 121 -0.17 -4.64 3.96
CA ASP A 121 -1.23 -5.64 4.10
C ASP A 121 -2.47 -5.22 3.30
N CYS A 122 -2.93 -3.98 3.51
CA CYS A 122 -4.08 -3.44 2.77
C CYS A 122 -3.86 -3.43 1.25
N MET A 123 -2.68 -3.04 0.76
CA MET A 123 -2.34 -3.08 -0.67
C MET A 123 -2.48 -4.49 -1.25
N LYS A 124 -2.00 -5.51 -0.54
CA LYS A 124 -2.13 -6.91 -0.97
C LYS A 124 -3.59 -7.38 -0.88
N GLY A 125 -4.30 -6.97 0.18
CA GLY A 125 -5.70 -7.24 0.41
C GLY A 125 -6.63 -6.71 -0.69
N VAL A 126 -6.32 -5.56 -1.28
CA VAL A 126 -7.07 -5.01 -2.44
C VAL A 126 -6.50 -5.46 -3.80
N GLY A 127 -5.54 -6.38 -3.83
CA GLY A 127 -5.03 -6.97 -5.07
C GLY A 127 -3.90 -6.19 -5.76
N TYR A 128 -3.33 -5.15 -5.14
CA TYR A 128 -2.20 -4.41 -5.72
C TYR A 128 -0.93 -5.24 -5.85
N ALA A 129 -0.79 -6.36 -5.16
CA ALA A 129 0.29 -7.32 -5.44
C ALA A 129 0.27 -7.82 -6.89
N THR A 130 -0.91 -7.89 -7.51
CA THR A 130 -1.05 -8.30 -8.93
C THR A 130 -1.00 -7.09 -9.86
N ILE A 131 -1.61 -5.97 -9.48
CA ILE A 131 -1.75 -4.76 -10.33
C ILE A 131 -0.47 -3.92 -10.32
N LEU A 132 0.16 -3.76 -9.16
CA LEU A 132 1.32 -2.89 -8.89
C LEU A 132 2.46 -3.66 -8.18
N PRO A 133 2.97 -4.77 -8.75
CA PRO A 133 3.90 -5.67 -8.06
C PRO A 133 5.20 -4.97 -7.60
N THR A 134 5.78 -4.11 -8.45
CA THR A 134 7.02 -3.37 -8.12
C THR A 134 6.82 -2.42 -6.94
N TYR A 135 5.64 -1.82 -6.83
CA TYR A 135 5.32 -0.92 -5.72
C TYR A 135 5.19 -1.71 -4.42
N VAL A 136 4.47 -2.84 -4.43
CA VAL A 136 4.38 -3.73 -3.26
C VAL A 136 5.77 -4.23 -2.83
N GLN A 137 6.60 -4.68 -3.77
CA GLN A 137 7.97 -5.13 -3.51
C GLN A 137 8.85 -4.03 -2.89
N LYS A 138 8.68 -2.77 -3.31
CA LYS A 138 9.40 -1.64 -2.70
C LYS A 138 9.14 -1.59 -1.19
N TYR A 139 7.88 -1.69 -0.77
CA TYR A 139 7.52 -1.63 0.65
C TYR A 139 7.93 -2.88 1.42
N GLU A 140 7.88 -4.05 0.80
CA GLU A 140 8.47 -5.27 1.38
C GLU A 140 9.96 -5.08 1.69
N HIS A 141 10.72 -4.52 0.73
CA HIS A 141 12.13 -4.21 0.93
C HIS A 141 12.37 -3.15 2.00
N LEU A 142 11.56 -2.10 2.06
CA LEU A 142 11.67 -1.06 3.09
C LEU A 142 11.41 -1.63 4.48
N LEU A 143 10.38 -2.47 4.65
CA LEU A 143 10.13 -3.14 5.93
C LEU A 143 11.30 -4.02 6.33
N LEU A 144 11.87 -4.82 5.43
CA LEU A 144 13.05 -5.63 5.74
C LEU A 144 14.25 -4.78 6.21
N GLN A 145 14.39 -3.55 5.72
CA GLN A 145 15.44 -2.62 6.17
C GLN A 145 15.17 -1.98 7.54
N LEU A 146 13.91 -1.98 7.98
CA LEU A 146 13.49 -1.40 9.27
C LEU A 146 13.40 -2.46 10.39
N GLN A 147 13.51 -3.74 10.07
CA GLN A 147 13.46 -4.81 11.06
C GLN A 147 14.66 -4.74 12.01
N PHE A 148 14.39 -4.78 13.31
CA PHE A 148 15.41 -4.89 14.35
C PHE A 148 15.99 -6.31 14.41
N ARG A 149 17.17 -6.44 15.02
CA ARG A 149 17.91 -7.71 15.13
C ARG A 149 17.15 -8.81 15.88
N ASP A 150 16.26 -8.44 16.78
CA ASP A 150 15.39 -9.36 17.53
C ASP A 150 14.13 -9.77 16.76
N GLY A 151 13.97 -9.28 15.53
CA GLY A 151 12.87 -9.62 14.63
C GLY A 151 11.66 -8.69 14.70
N SER A 152 11.63 -7.71 15.61
CA SER A 152 10.53 -6.74 15.71
C SER A 152 10.70 -5.53 14.80
N TRP A 153 9.65 -4.72 14.69
CA TRP A 153 9.65 -3.47 13.90
C TRP A 153 9.51 -2.18 14.71
N ALA A 154 9.47 -2.28 16.04
CA ALA A 154 9.53 -1.13 16.94
C ALA A 154 10.78 -1.17 17.82
N SER A 155 11.18 -0.03 18.37
CA SER A 155 12.32 0.06 19.28
C SER A 155 12.09 -0.76 20.55
N ASN A 156 13.20 -1.20 21.16
CA ASN A 156 13.22 -1.92 22.44
C ASN A 156 12.93 -1.04 23.65
N ASP A 157 12.04 -0.07 23.50
CA ASP A 157 11.61 0.71 24.64
C ASP A 157 10.80 -0.21 25.57
N ALA A 158 11.28 -0.38 26.80
CA ALA A 158 10.76 -1.41 27.71
C ALA A 158 9.31 -1.11 28.13
N ASP A 159 8.88 0.13 27.96
CA ASP A 159 7.58 0.62 28.41
C ASP A 159 6.46 0.45 27.36
N ASP A 160 6.77 0.09 26.10
CA ASP A 160 5.76 -0.10 25.05
C ASP A 160 5.82 -1.48 24.37
N LEU A 161 5.61 -2.53 25.19
CA LEU A 161 5.52 -3.90 24.69
C LEU A 161 4.32 -4.12 23.75
N VAL A 162 3.23 -3.37 23.94
CA VAL A 162 2.01 -3.51 23.13
C VAL A 162 2.23 -2.93 21.73
N GLY A 163 2.78 -1.72 21.62
CA GLY A 163 3.15 -1.13 20.33
C GLY A 163 4.20 -1.97 19.61
N LYS A 164 5.18 -2.51 20.34
CA LYS A 164 6.16 -3.44 19.76
C LYS A 164 5.53 -4.71 19.21
N TYR A 165 4.62 -5.33 19.97
CA TYR A 165 3.86 -6.49 19.51
C TYR A 165 3.02 -6.14 18.27
N HIS A 166 2.27 -5.05 18.31
CA HIS A 166 1.41 -4.59 17.22
C HIS A 166 2.21 -4.38 15.93
N ALA A 167 3.24 -3.55 15.97
CA ALA A 167 4.11 -3.26 14.83
C ALA A 167 4.69 -4.53 14.22
N THR A 168 5.07 -5.50 15.07
CA THR A 168 5.60 -6.79 14.61
C THR A 168 4.53 -7.61 13.89
N VAL A 169 3.33 -7.72 14.46
CA VAL A 169 2.21 -8.47 13.86
C VAL A 169 1.82 -7.87 12.52
N VAL A 170 1.61 -6.55 12.43
CA VAL A 170 1.17 -5.92 11.17
C VAL A 170 2.24 -5.99 10.09
N CYS A 171 3.53 -5.86 10.45
CA CYS A 171 4.62 -6.04 9.49
C CYS A 171 4.70 -7.48 8.99
N VAL A 172 4.54 -8.48 9.86
CA VAL A 172 4.51 -9.89 9.45
C VAL A 172 3.31 -10.18 8.54
N SER A 173 2.12 -9.67 8.88
CA SER A 173 0.92 -9.79 8.04
C SER A 173 1.15 -9.16 6.66
N GLY A 174 1.65 -7.92 6.62
CA GLY A 174 1.97 -7.22 5.38
C GLY A 174 3.03 -7.95 4.54
N MET A 175 3.96 -8.69 5.15
CA MET A 175 4.95 -9.51 4.45
C MET A 175 4.39 -10.86 3.98
N ASN A 176 3.25 -11.30 4.49
CA ASN A 176 2.62 -12.55 4.10
C ASN A 176 2.10 -12.49 2.64
N ILE A 177 2.01 -13.65 2.00
CA ILE A 177 1.66 -13.80 0.56
C ILE A 177 0.23 -14.33 0.40
N GLY A 178 -0.39 -14.86 1.46
CA GLY A 178 -1.62 -15.64 1.37
C GLY A 178 -2.91 -14.85 1.63
N TYR A 179 -3.53 -14.30 0.58
CA TYR A 179 -4.96 -13.96 0.61
C TYR A 179 -5.76 -15.03 -0.13
N LYS A 180 -6.85 -15.51 0.47
CA LYS A 180 -7.79 -16.37 -0.26
C LYS A 180 -8.58 -15.48 -1.23
N ARG A 181 -8.44 -15.73 -2.53
CA ARG A 181 -9.37 -15.15 -3.50
C ARG A 181 -10.72 -15.81 -3.31
N ARG A 182 -11.79 -15.00 -3.19
CA ARG A 182 -13.15 -15.52 -3.30
C ARG A 182 -13.25 -16.16 -4.69
N ARG A 183 -13.50 -17.48 -4.74
CA ARG A 183 -13.82 -18.16 -5.99
C ARG A 183 -15.08 -17.46 -6.48
N GLN A 184 -14.99 -16.66 -7.56
CA GLN A 184 -16.21 -16.25 -8.25
C GLN A 184 -16.87 -17.57 -8.65
N GLU A 185 -18.01 -17.88 -8.05
CA GLU A 185 -18.92 -18.90 -8.55
C GLU A 185 -19.37 -18.41 -9.92
N ARG A 186 -18.55 -18.66 -10.95
CA ARG A 186 -19.05 -18.71 -12.32
C ARG A 186 -20.01 -19.87 -12.31
N GLY A 187 -21.29 -19.54 -12.43
CA GLY A 187 -22.36 -20.51 -12.67
C GLY A 187 -22.13 -21.21 -14.00
N GLU A 188 -21.19 -22.13 -14.04
CA GLU A 188 -21.13 -23.17 -15.05
C GLU A 188 -22.24 -24.15 -14.68
N LYS A 189 -23.42 -23.93 -15.26
CA LYS A 189 -24.41 -24.99 -15.40
C LYS A 189 -23.71 -26.10 -16.18
N GLU A 190 -23.56 -27.24 -15.53
CA GLU A 190 -23.23 -28.50 -16.20
C GLU A 190 -24.34 -28.75 -17.23
N GLU A 191 -23.96 -28.76 -18.52
CA GLU A 191 -24.71 -29.39 -19.62
C GLU A 191 -24.45 -30.90 -19.62
#